data_AF-A0A7X7IS88-F1
#
_entry.id   AF-A0A7X7IS88-F1
#
_cell.length_a   1.000
_cell.length_b   1.000
_cell.length_c   1.000
_cell.angle_alpha   90.00
_cell.angle_beta   90.00
_cell.angle_gamma   90.00
#
_symmetry.space_group_name_H-M   'P 1'
#
loop_
_entity.id
_entity.type
_entity.pdbx_description
1 polymer ?
#
loop_
_entity_poly.entity_id
_entity_poly.type
_entity_poly.pdbx_seq_one_letter_code
_entity_poly.pdbx_strand_id
1 'polypeptide(L)'
;MFMQRRSPLFLAFASALLLCGVVLADEPSRKAKKPDGPPARAIRLAVFDLDVTEGLEVSPKALTDQVVAMLSTLPKVTLVSRDQLAKVANEHEIALSGLVDGDTAVRLGKFVSAQYVVVGRASRIGQTDYLVLRIVDVETTVQTTVAAKAPAAGGPEAILDRLTEPLVKSIRVLQSPRQEKDDEELAALRKLAKPLAGKVVVVAVDEEHINRPLDDPAAQMAVVHRLESLGIEAIVPVEPIAGWKEHLLASGKYDDRKVDFLLEGQGTSGFAARLQGLTSCRARVELRLIGLPGRSVTATERGVAADVDLVEALAAKKALEKAGEQACDALIRRTARVMREKTETQKQ
;
A
#
# COMPACT_ATOMS: atom_id res chain seq x y z
N MET A 1 -46.44 31.85 57.90
CA MET A 1 -46.57 32.48 59.22
C MET A 1 -45.21 32.43 59.90
N PHE A 2 -44.61 33.60 60.10
CA PHE A 2 -43.53 34.01 61.02
C PHE A 2 -42.52 32.97 61.54
N MET A 3 -41.22 33.10 61.20
CA MET A 3 -40.19 33.91 61.90
C MET A 3 -39.73 33.26 63.23
N GLN A 4 -38.47 32.79 63.33
CA GLN A 4 -37.33 33.41 64.06
C GLN A 4 -36.68 32.28 64.89
N ARG A 5 -35.41 32.18 65.26
CA ARG A 5 -34.20 33.02 65.19
C ARG A 5 -33.01 32.17 65.72
N ARG A 6 -31.80 32.59 65.34
CA ARG A 6 -30.55 32.62 66.15
C ARG A 6 -29.71 31.34 66.33
N SER A 7 -28.59 31.32 65.60
CA SER A 7 -27.22 31.00 66.08
C SER A 7 -26.80 31.95 67.24
N PRO A 8 -25.65 31.79 67.97
CA PRO A 8 -24.39 31.10 67.60
C PRO A 8 -23.64 30.38 68.78
N LEU A 9 -22.41 29.96 68.49
CA LEU A 9 -21.18 29.92 69.34
C LEU A 9 -20.45 28.56 69.41
N PHE A 10 -19.34 28.50 68.65
CA PHE A 10 -17.99 28.07 69.06
C PHE A 10 -17.83 26.77 69.86
N LEU A 11 -17.24 25.75 69.22
CA LEU A 11 -16.04 25.12 69.77
C LEU A 11 -15.18 24.53 68.65
N ALA A 12 -13.97 25.08 68.52
CA ALA A 12 -12.93 24.61 67.62
C ALA A 12 -12.33 23.31 68.16
N PHE A 13 -12.29 22.26 67.33
CA PHE A 13 -11.42 21.10 67.54
C PHE A 13 -10.46 21.01 66.34
N ALA A 14 -9.26 21.51 66.55
CA ALA A 14 -8.11 21.21 65.70
C ALA A 14 -7.68 19.77 66.00
N SER A 15 -7.90 18.86 65.05
CA SER A 15 -7.32 17.51 65.08
C SER A 15 -6.31 17.39 63.95
N ALA A 16 -5.09 17.04 64.35
CA ALA A 16 -3.89 16.96 63.54
C ALA A 16 -4.02 15.99 62.36
N LEU A 17 -3.68 16.47 61.16
CA LEU A 17 -3.41 15.63 59.99
C LEU A 17 -2.07 14.91 60.21
N LEU A 18 -2.14 13.61 60.49
CA LEU A 18 -0.97 12.73 60.46
C LEU A 18 -0.62 12.47 58.98
N LEU A 19 0.45 13.10 58.48
CA LEU A 19 1.04 12.79 57.18
C LEU A 19 1.62 11.36 57.21
N CYS A 20 0.85 10.39 56.73
CA CYS A 20 1.37 9.07 56.39
C CYS A 20 2.09 9.20 55.04
N GLY A 21 3.42 9.31 55.07
CA GLY A 21 4.27 9.26 53.89
C GLY A 21 4.20 7.88 53.24
N VAL A 22 3.35 7.73 52.24
CA VAL A 22 3.42 6.62 51.29
C VAL A 22 4.62 6.89 50.40
N VAL A 23 5.74 6.24 50.71
CA VAL A 23 6.88 6.12 49.81
C VAL A 23 6.42 5.27 48.63
N LEU A 24 6.03 5.93 47.54
CA LEU A 24 5.95 5.32 46.21
C LEU A 24 7.38 4.87 45.86
N ALA A 25 7.67 3.59 46.07
CA ALA A 25 8.82 2.95 45.46
C ALA A 25 8.60 3.03 43.94
N ASP A 26 9.32 3.96 43.31
CA ASP A 26 9.42 4.10 41.87
C ASP A 26 10.03 2.79 41.34
N GLU A 27 9.20 1.88 40.81
CA GLU A 27 9.72 0.71 40.12
C GLU A 27 10.59 1.21 38.97
N PRO A 28 11.87 0.81 38.89
CA PRO A 28 12.72 1.26 37.81
C PRO A 28 12.10 0.77 36.51
N SER A 29 11.60 1.73 35.72
CA SER A 29 11.11 1.56 34.36
C SER A 29 12.05 0.61 33.61
N ARG A 30 11.63 -0.64 33.48
CA ARG A 30 12.33 -1.65 32.69
C ARG A 30 12.21 -1.16 31.25
N LYS A 31 13.19 -0.39 30.79
CA LYS A 31 13.32 0.02 29.40
C LYS A 31 13.11 -1.22 28.55
N ALA A 32 11.98 -1.27 27.85
CA ALA A 32 11.69 -2.31 26.89
C ALA A 32 12.90 -2.38 25.94
N LYS A 33 13.56 -3.54 25.92
CA LYS A 33 14.71 -3.78 25.05
C LYS A 33 14.26 -3.48 23.63
N LYS A 34 14.85 -2.45 23.00
CA LYS A 34 14.63 -2.15 21.57
C LYS A 34 14.84 -3.48 20.82
N PRO A 35 13.87 -3.96 20.03
CA PRO A 35 14.10 -5.15 19.24
C PRO A 35 15.26 -4.86 18.28
N ASP A 36 16.34 -5.62 18.41
CA ASP A 36 17.52 -5.54 17.56
C ASP A 36 17.15 -6.03 16.15
N GLY A 37 16.70 -5.11 15.32
CA GLY A 37 16.39 -5.32 13.90
C GLY A 37 15.69 -4.12 13.29
N PRO A 38 15.79 -3.92 11.96
CA PRO A 38 15.02 -2.89 11.26
C PRO A 38 13.52 -3.07 11.55
N PRO A 39 12.72 -1.99 11.56
CA PRO A 39 11.31 -2.05 11.92
C PRO A 39 10.54 -2.95 10.95
N ALA A 40 10.32 -4.21 11.33
CA ALA A 40 9.55 -5.15 10.52
C ALA A 40 8.07 -4.73 10.46
N ARG A 41 7.48 -4.69 9.27
CA ARG A 41 6.05 -4.51 9.01
C ARG A 41 5.29 -5.78 9.36
N ALA A 42 4.11 -5.64 9.95
CA ALA A 42 3.21 -6.79 10.13
C ALA A 42 2.64 -7.24 8.79
N ILE A 43 2.78 -8.53 8.48
CA ILE A 43 2.32 -9.12 7.23
C ILE A 43 1.34 -10.27 7.50
N ARG A 44 0.37 -10.43 6.60
CA ARG A 44 -0.62 -11.52 6.67
C ARG A 44 -0.41 -12.50 5.51
N LEU A 45 -0.20 -13.78 5.83
CA LEU A 45 0.12 -14.82 4.86
C LEU A 45 -0.89 -15.96 4.88
N ALA A 46 -1.25 -16.45 3.71
CA ALA A 46 -1.92 -17.73 3.53
C ALA A 46 -0.92 -18.77 3.01
N VAL A 47 -1.01 -20.00 3.51
CA VAL A 47 -0.19 -21.13 3.04
C VAL A 47 -1.13 -22.18 2.47
N PHE A 48 -0.92 -22.54 1.21
CA PHE A 48 -1.67 -23.62 0.55
C PHE A 48 -1.09 -24.99 0.92
N ASP A 49 -1.86 -26.05 0.70
CA ASP A 49 -1.34 -27.40 0.89
C ASP A 49 -0.22 -27.64 -0.14
N LEU A 50 0.98 -27.93 0.35
CA LEU A 50 2.16 -28.16 -0.48
C LEU A 50 2.05 -29.52 -1.16
N ASP A 51 2.42 -29.59 -2.43
CA ASP A 51 2.42 -30.85 -3.17
C ASP A 51 3.71 -31.64 -2.96
N VAL A 52 3.63 -32.96 -3.09
CA VAL A 52 4.79 -33.86 -2.98
C VAL A 52 4.77 -34.81 -4.17
N THR A 53 5.90 -34.95 -4.91
CA THR A 53 6.01 -36.00 -5.93
C THR A 53 6.10 -37.38 -5.30
N GLU A 54 5.69 -38.40 -6.05
CA GLU A 54 6.02 -39.79 -5.72
C GLU A 54 7.53 -39.95 -5.47
N GLY A 55 7.88 -40.75 -4.45
CA GLY A 55 9.26 -41.04 -4.06
C GLY A 55 9.80 -40.27 -2.86
N LEU A 56 9.08 -39.29 -2.30
CA LEU A 56 9.42 -38.65 -1.02
C LEU A 56 8.52 -39.19 0.09
N GLU A 57 9.09 -39.73 1.17
CA GLU A 57 8.35 -40.33 2.29
C GLU A 57 7.82 -39.27 3.28
N VAL A 58 7.04 -38.31 2.77
CA VAL A 58 6.43 -37.23 3.57
C VAL A 58 5.01 -37.00 3.09
N SER A 59 4.08 -36.90 4.03
CA SER A 59 2.72 -36.49 3.67
C SER A 59 2.69 -34.99 3.29
N PRO A 60 1.99 -34.61 2.20
CA PRO A 60 1.73 -33.20 1.84
C PRO A 60 1.30 -32.32 3.02
N LYS A 61 0.43 -32.86 3.88
CA LYS A 61 -0.07 -32.18 5.07
C LYS A 61 1.03 -31.92 6.10
N ALA A 62 1.82 -32.95 6.45
CA ALA A 62 2.91 -32.79 7.40
C ALA A 62 3.98 -31.78 6.91
N LEU A 63 4.27 -31.79 5.60
CA LEU A 63 5.19 -30.80 5.02
C LEU A 63 4.64 -29.38 5.15
N THR A 64 3.34 -29.20 4.87
CA THR A 64 2.65 -27.91 4.98
C THR A 64 2.64 -27.43 6.43
N ASP A 65 2.29 -28.30 7.38
CA ASP A 65 2.24 -28.00 8.80
C ASP A 65 3.62 -27.55 9.31
N GLN A 66 4.71 -28.16 8.82
CA GLN A 66 6.05 -27.74 9.18
C GLN A 66 6.42 -26.36 8.62
N VAL A 67 6.01 -26.03 7.39
CA VAL A 67 6.21 -24.68 6.82
C VAL A 67 5.39 -23.65 7.59
N VAL A 68 4.14 -23.97 7.94
CA VAL A 68 3.29 -23.13 8.80
C VAL A 68 3.94 -22.93 10.17
N ALA A 69 4.47 -23.99 10.79
CA ALA A 69 5.18 -23.90 12.05
C ALA A 69 6.39 -22.97 11.95
N MET A 70 7.24 -23.13 10.93
CA MET A 70 8.38 -22.24 10.69
C MET A 70 7.96 -20.77 10.57
N LEU A 71 6.92 -20.49 9.76
CA LEU A 71 6.42 -19.13 9.57
C LEU A 71 5.76 -18.55 10.82
N SER A 72 5.12 -19.38 11.65
CA SER A 72 4.45 -18.94 12.88
C SER A 72 5.42 -18.44 13.95
N THR A 73 6.68 -18.91 13.92
CA THR A 73 7.73 -18.44 14.85
C THR A 73 8.26 -17.05 14.50
N LEU A 74 7.97 -16.55 13.29
CA LEU A 74 8.47 -15.27 12.82
C LEU A 74 7.69 -14.12 13.48
N PRO A 75 8.39 -13.09 13.99
CA PRO A 75 7.72 -11.95 14.59
C PRO A 75 6.92 -11.20 13.53
N LYS A 76 5.75 -10.67 13.90
CA LYS A 76 4.90 -9.85 13.03
C LYS A 76 4.43 -10.56 11.74
N VAL A 77 4.31 -11.88 11.81
CA VAL A 77 3.63 -12.70 10.80
C VAL A 77 2.28 -13.14 11.34
N THR A 78 1.21 -12.86 10.60
CA THR A 78 -0.14 -13.36 10.88
C THR A 78 -0.49 -14.40 9.83
N LEU A 79 -0.73 -15.65 10.23
CA LEU A 79 -1.13 -16.70 9.31
C LEU A 79 -2.66 -16.77 9.22
N VAL A 80 -3.17 -16.94 7.99
CA VAL A 80 -4.57 -17.27 7.76
C VAL A 80 -4.81 -18.71 8.21
N SER A 81 -5.92 -18.96 8.92
CA SER A 81 -6.25 -20.30 9.37
C SER A 81 -6.59 -21.23 8.21
N ARG A 82 -6.22 -22.50 8.35
CA ARG A 82 -6.50 -23.52 7.34
C ARG A 82 -7.99 -23.70 7.09
N ASP A 83 -8.81 -23.66 8.15
CA ASP A 83 -10.27 -23.80 8.03
C ASP A 83 -10.90 -22.64 7.26
N GLN A 84 -10.39 -21.41 7.44
CA GLN A 84 -10.83 -20.26 6.67
C GLN A 84 -10.47 -20.42 5.18
N LEU A 85 -9.25 -20.89 4.88
CA LEU A 85 -8.85 -21.19 3.51
C LEU A 85 -9.71 -22.29 2.89
N ALA A 86 -9.95 -23.39 3.60
CA ALA A 86 -10.76 -24.51 3.12
C ALA A 86 -12.21 -24.10 2.86
N LYS A 87 -12.80 -23.32 3.76
CA LYS A 87 -14.18 -22.81 3.58
C LYS A 87 -14.30 -21.98 2.31
N VAL A 88 -13.44 -20.97 2.15
CA VAL A 88 -13.48 -20.06 0.99
C VAL A 88 -13.14 -20.80 -0.31
N ALA A 89 -12.17 -21.72 -0.26
CA ALA A 89 -11.80 -22.53 -1.41
C ALA A 89 -12.97 -23.42 -1.87
N ASN A 90 -13.70 -24.03 -0.95
CA ASN A 90 -14.90 -24.83 -1.26
C ASN A 90 -16.04 -23.96 -1.81
N GLU A 91 -16.27 -22.77 -1.26
CA GLU A 91 -17.30 -21.82 -1.73
C GLU A 91 -17.05 -21.35 -3.17
N HIS A 92 -15.78 -21.30 -3.60
CA HIS A 92 -15.38 -20.82 -4.92
C HIS A 92 -14.82 -21.91 -5.85
N GLU A 93 -14.98 -23.19 -5.48
CA GLU A 93 -14.51 -24.35 -6.25
C GLU A 93 -13.00 -24.31 -6.59
N ILE A 94 -12.19 -23.75 -5.68
CA ILE A 94 -10.73 -23.62 -5.83
C ILE A 94 -10.05 -24.81 -5.15
N ALA A 95 -9.10 -25.46 -5.84
CA ALA A 95 -8.24 -26.45 -5.21
C ALA A 95 -7.19 -25.77 -4.31
N LEU A 96 -6.93 -26.34 -3.13
CA LEU A 96 -5.89 -25.87 -2.19
C LEU A 96 -4.51 -26.49 -2.44
N SER A 97 -4.18 -26.89 -3.66
CA SER A 97 -2.91 -27.56 -3.97
C SER A 97 -1.76 -26.60 -4.26
N GLY A 98 -0.54 -27.04 -4.04
CA GLY A 98 0.69 -26.28 -4.30
C GLY A 98 1.03 -26.08 -5.79
N LEU A 99 0.34 -26.82 -6.66
CA LEU A 99 0.37 -26.71 -8.12
C LEU A 99 -0.54 -25.60 -8.68
N VAL A 100 -1.33 -24.93 -7.85
CA VAL A 100 -2.21 -23.84 -8.28
C VAL A 100 -1.38 -22.73 -8.94
N ASP A 101 -1.92 -22.15 -10.01
CA ASP A 101 -1.29 -21.01 -10.69
C ASP A 101 -1.29 -19.75 -9.82
N GLY A 102 -0.43 -18.78 -10.18
CA GLY A 102 -0.30 -17.55 -9.40
C GLY A 102 -1.60 -16.74 -9.32
N ASP A 103 -2.42 -16.77 -10.36
CA ASP A 103 -3.64 -15.95 -10.47
C ASP A 103 -4.75 -16.48 -9.55
N THR A 104 -4.90 -17.80 -9.49
CA THR A 104 -5.81 -18.48 -8.57
C THR A 104 -5.33 -18.31 -7.12
N ALA A 105 -4.03 -18.38 -6.87
CA ALA A 105 -3.46 -18.10 -5.56
C ALA A 105 -3.76 -16.65 -5.10
N VAL A 106 -3.55 -15.66 -5.98
CA VAL A 106 -3.89 -14.25 -5.73
C VAL A 106 -5.37 -14.08 -5.43
N ARG A 107 -6.26 -14.71 -6.20
CA ARG A 107 -7.71 -14.61 -5.98
C ARG A 107 -8.13 -15.18 -4.63
N LEU A 108 -7.68 -16.38 -4.26
CA LEU A 108 -7.99 -16.92 -2.93
C LEU A 108 -7.42 -16.01 -1.83
N GLY A 109 -6.19 -15.51 -2.03
CA GLY A 109 -5.57 -14.52 -1.16
C GLY A 109 -6.43 -13.28 -0.94
N LYS A 110 -7.06 -12.74 -2.00
CA LYS A 110 -8.00 -11.61 -1.89
C LYS A 110 -9.22 -11.95 -1.03
N PHE A 111 -9.84 -13.11 -1.24
CA PHE A 111 -11.01 -13.52 -0.45
C PHE A 111 -10.69 -13.68 1.04
N VAL A 112 -9.52 -14.21 1.36
CA VAL A 112 -9.10 -14.32 2.77
C VAL A 112 -8.38 -13.09 3.27
N SER A 113 -8.24 -12.01 2.49
CA SER A 113 -7.48 -10.78 2.78
C SER A 113 -6.02 -11.03 3.21
N ALA A 114 -5.37 -12.02 2.60
CA ALA A 114 -3.94 -12.23 2.73
C ALA A 114 -3.17 -11.21 1.87
N GLN A 115 -2.03 -10.72 2.38
CA GLN A 115 -1.12 -9.88 1.60
C GLN A 115 -0.17 -10.71 0.75
N TYR A 116 0.19 -11.90 1.23
CA TYR A 116 0.99 -12.86 0.49
C TYR A 116 0.39 -14.26 0.58
N VAL A 117 0.62 -15.05 -0.48
CA VAL A 117 0.23 -16.45 -0.55
C VAL A 117 1.46 -17.29 -0.80
N VAL A 118 1.63 -18.36 -0.01
CA VAL A 118 2.72 -19.33 -0.16
C VAL A 118 2.14 -20.58 -0.81
N VAL A 119 2.65 -20.92 -2.00
CA VAL A 119 2.39 -22.19 -2.69
C VAL A 119 3.72 -22.89 -2.91
N GLY A 120 3.73 -24.21 -3.07
CA GLY A 120 4.99 -24.90 -3.29
C GLY A 120 4.87 -26.40 -3.46
N ARG A 121 6.00 -27.01 -3.80
CA ARG A 121 6.08 -28.44 -4.06
C ARG A 121 7.42 -29.00 -3.59
N ALA A 122 7.39 -30.18 -3.00
CA ALA A 122 8.56 -31.03 -2.80
C ALA A 122 8.65 -32.09 -3.91
N SER A 123 9.88 -32.36 -4.35
CA SER A 123 10.15 -33.38 -5.38
C SER A 123 11.47 -34.08 -5.16
N ARG A 124 11.55 -35.36 -5.49
CA ARG A 124 12.80 -36.14 -5.52
C ARG A 124 13.30 -36.29 -6.95
N ILE A 125 14.57 -35.96 -7.18
CA ILE A 125 15.25 -36.16 -8.47
C ILE A 125 16.53 -36.96 -8.19
N GLY A 126 16.54 -38.23 -8.59
CA GLY A 126 17.62 -39.16 -8.28
C GLY A 126 17.78 -39.34 -6.76
N GLN A 127 18.94 -38.93 -6.23
CA GLN A 127 19.28 -39.01 -4.80
C GLN A 127 19.23 -37.64 -4.10
N THR A 128 18.53 -36.66 -4.69
CA THR A 128 18.39 -35.32 -4.14
C THR A 128 16.92 -34.93 -4.03
N ASP A 129 16.54 -34.44 -2.86
CA ASP A 129 15.24 -33.85 -2.57
C ASP A 129 15.30 -32.35 -2.84
N TYR A 130 14.22 -31.82 -3.40
CA TYR A 130 14.02 -30.41 -3.73
C TYR A 130 12.72 -29.93 -3.10
N LEU A 131 12.73 -28.74 -2.52
CA LEU A 131 11.55 -28.06 -2.00
C LEU A 131 11.55 -26.65 -2.56
N VAL A 132 10.54 -26.34 -3.35
CA VAL A 132 10.38 -25.04 -4.01
C VAL A 132 9.11 -24.40 -3.50
N LEU A 133 9.25 -23.27 -2.82
CA LEU A 133 8.17 -22.40 -2.39
C LEU A 133 8.13 -21.15 -3.26
N ARG A 134 6.94 -20.71 -3.61
CA ARG A 134 6.66 -19.44 -4.29
C ARG A 134 5.81 -18.59 -3.35
N ILE A 135 6.32 -17.42 -2.99
CA ILE A 135 5.61 -16.42 -2.22
C ILE A 135 5.07 -15.39 -3.20
N VAL A 136 3.76 -15.34 -3.35
CA VAL A 136 3.05 -14.47 -4.29
C VAL A 136 2.49 -13.27 -3.54
N ASP A 137 2.84 -12.07 -3.96
CA ASP A 137 2.23 -10.83 -3.47
C ASP A 137 0.84 -10.66 -4.10
N VAL A 138 -0.20 -10.59 -3.26
CA VAL A 138 -1.60 -10.57 -3.71
C VAL A 138 -1.96 -9.27 -4.42
N GLU A 139 -1.25 -8.19 -4.13
CA GLU A 139 -1.50 -6.87 -4.70
C GLU A 139 -0.72 -6.66 -5.99
N THR A 140 0.57 -6.99 -5.99
CA THR A 140 1.45 -6.73 -7.15
C THR A 140 1.56 -7.90 -8.11
N THR A 141 1.08 -9.09 -7.72
CA THR A 141 1.25 -10.38 -8.43
C THR A 141 2.71 -10.83 -8.59
N VAL A 142 3.67 -10.10 -8.01
CA VAL A 142 5.08 -10.44 -8.05
C VAL A 142 5.33 -11.71 -7.22
N GLN A 143 6.10 -12.63 -7.79
CA GLN A 143 6.43 -13.92 -7.17
C GLN A 143 7.89 -13.93 -6.73
N THR A 144 8.13 -14.32 -5.48
CA THR A 144 9.47 -14.58 -4.94
C THR A 144 9.63 -16.08 -4.73
N THR A 145 10.60 -16.69 -5.40
CA THR A 145 10.88 -18.11 -5.26
C THR A 145 11.92 -18.36 -4.18
N VAL A 146 11.64 -19.29 -3.27
CA VAL A 146 12.54 -19.79 -2.25
C VAL A 146 12.71 -21.29 -2.47
N ALA A 147 13.93 -21.76 -2.62
CA ALA A 147 14.20 -23.17 -2.89
C ALA A 147 15.30 -23.72 -2.00
N ALA A 148 15.15 -24.99 -1.61
CA ALA A 148 16.14 -25.76 -0.88
C ALA A 148 16.35 -27.12 -1.58
N LYS A 149 17.56 -27.67 -1.40
CA LYS A 149 17.89 -29.03 -1.86
C LYS A 149 18.70 -29.78 -0.81
N ALA A 150 18.44 -31.06 -0.63
CA ALA A 150 19.14 -31.92 0.33
C ALA A 150 19.36 -33.34 -0.25
N PRO A 151 20.42 -34.05 0.16
CA PRO A 151 20.56 -35.47 -0.18
C PRO A 151 19.40 -36.28 0.41
N ALA A 152 18.82 -37.19 -0.38
CA ALA A 152 17.69 -38.03 0.02
C ALA A 152 17.99 -38.89 1.26
N ALA A 153 19.26 -39.25 1.48
CA ALA A 153 19.71 -39.99 2.66
C ALA A 153 19.51 -39.22 3.98
N GLY A 154 19.48 -37.88 3.94
CA GLY A 154 19.20 -37.04 5.11
C GLY A 154 17.72 -36.94 5.45
N GLY A 155 16.85 -37.55 4.64
CA GLY A 155 15.42 -37.52 4.83
C GLY A 155 14.79 -36.11 4.71
N PRO A 156 13.51 -36.01 5.07
CA PRO A 156 12.71 -34.78 4.99
C PRO A 156 13.22 -33.63 5.87
N GLU A 157 13.79 -33.95 7.02
CA GLU A 157 14.27 -32.95 7.96
C GLU A 157 15.42 -32.14 7.36
N ALA A 158 16.34 -32.82 6.64
CA ALA A 158 17.49 -32.16 6.02
C ALA A 158 17.10 -31.10 4.97
N ILE A 159 15.96 -31.24 4.28
CA ILE A 159 15.51 -30.22 3.33
C ILE A 159 14.80 -29.05 4.03
N LEU A 160 14.08 -29.33 5.10
CA LEU A 160 13.40 -28.32 5.92
C LEU A 160 14.41 -27.42 6.65
N ASP A 161 15.46 -28.01 7.20
CA ASP A 161 16.56 -27.26 7.84
C ASP A 161 17.22 -26.30 6.86
N ARG A 162 17.49 -26.77 5.63
CA ARG A 162 18.08 -25.95 4.56
C ARG A 162 17.13 -24.91 3.99
N LEU A 163 15.82 -25.08 4.14
CA LEU A 163 14.82 -24.10 3.72
C LEU A 163 14.69 -22.95 4.72
N THR A 164 14.93 -23.22 6.01
CA THR A 164 14.67 -22.27 7.11
C THR A 164 15.33 -20.92 6.87
N GLU A 165 16.65 -20.88 6.69
CA GLU A 165 17.37 -19.60 6.53
C GLU A 165 16.94 -18.81 5.27
N PRO A 166 16.87 -19.41 4.06
CA PRO A 166 16.34 -18.73 2.88
C PRO A 166 14.91 -18.20 3.05
N LEU A 167 14.02 -19.00 3.66
CA LEU A 167 12.62 -18.61 3.89
C LEU A 167 12.53 -17.44 4.86
N VAL A 168 13.24 -17.52 5.99
CA VAL A 168 13.29 -16.43 6.99
C VAL A 168 13.83 -15.15 6.35
N LYS A 169 14.89 -15.24 5.54
CA LYS A 169 15.46 -14.09 4.83
C LYS A 169 14.46 -13.47 3.87
N SER A 170 13.78 -14.28 3.05
CA SER A 170 12.76 -13.77 2.12
C SER A 170 11.58 -13.14 2.85
N ILE A 171 11.09 -13.74 3.94
CA ILE A 171 10.01 -13.14 4.75
C ILE A 171 10.46 -11.81 5.35
N ARG A 172 11.70 -11.71 5.87
CA ARG A 172 12.24 -10.44 6.39
C ARG A 172 12.29 -9.35 5.33
N VAL A 173 12.62 -9.68 4.09
CA VAL A 173 12.56 -8.73 2.96
C VAL A 173 11.13 -8.27 2.69
N LEU A 174 10.14 -9.16 2.77
CA LEU A 174 8.72 -8.80 2.60
C LEU A 174 8.15 -8.00 3.78
N GLN A 175 8.78 -8.14 4.95
CA GLN A 175 8.51 -7.32 6.14
C GLN A 175 9.26 -5.98 6.13
N SER A 176 10.17 -5.73 5.20
CA SER A 176 10.76 -4.40 5.07
C SER A 176 9.66 -3.36 4.82
N PRO A 177 9.75 -2.16 5.43
CA PRO A 177 8.79 -1.10 5.16
C PRO A 177 8.78 -0.77 3.66
N ARG A 178 7.66 -1.01 2.95
CA ARG A 178 7.48 -0.53 1.57
C ARG A 178 7.73 0.99 1.49
N GLN A 179 7.35 1.69 2.56
CA GLN A 179 7.51 3.12 2.73
C GLN A 179 8.96 3.61 2.54
N GLU A 180 10.01 2.87 2.92
CA GLU A 180 11.40 3.38 2.80
C GLU A 180 11.83 3.58 1.33
N LYS A 181 11.40 2.70 0.41
CA LYS A 181 11.71 2.83 -1.02
C LYS A 181 10.85 3.91 -1.67
N ASP A 182 9.57 3.93 -1.34
CA ASP A 182 8.64 4.96 -1.82
C ASP A 182 9.09 6.36 -1.32
N ASP A 183 9.65 6.44 -0.10
CA ASP A 183 10.24 7.64 0.49
C ASP A 183 11.50 8.10 -0.27
N GLU A 184 12.36 7.19 -0.73
CA GLU A 184 13.54 7.55 -1.54
C GLU A 184 13.14 8.15 -2.90
N GLU A 185 12.20 7.50 -3.60
CA GLU A 185 11.69 7.97 -4.88
C GLU A 185 10.95 9.30 -4.72
N LEU A 186 10.12 9.42 -3.68
CA LEU A 186 9.43 10.66 -3.33
C LEU A 186 10.42 11.76 -2.92
N ALA A 187 11.48 11.45 -2.18
CA ALA A 187 12.52 12.41 -1.84
C ALA A 187 13.29 12.90 -3.07
N ALA A 188 13.58 12.01 -4.01
CA ALA A 188 14.17 12.38 -5.30
C ALA A 188 13.22 13.29 -6.10
N LEU A 189 11.92 12.99 -6.11
CA LEU A 189 10.91 13.79 -6.79
C LEU A 189 10.71 15.16 -6.12
N ARG A 190 10.66 15.23 -4.78
CA ARG A 190 10.63 16.48 -3.99
C ARG A 190 11.81 17.39 -4.34
N LYS A 191 13.01 16.83 -4.52
CA LYS A 191 14.19 17.62 -4.96
C LYS A 191 13.98 18.26 -6.33
N LEU A 192 13.34 17.56 -7.26
CA LEU A 192 12.99 18.09 -8.58
C LEU A 192 11.84 19.10 -8.51
N ALA A 193 10.89 18.90 -7.60
CA ALA A 193 9.73 19.76 -7.38
C ALA A 193 10.07 21.06 -6.62
N LYS A 194 11.28 21.24 -6.08
CA LYS A 194 11.68 22.45 -5.34
C LYS A 194 11.32 23.79 -6.03
N PRO A 195 11.45 23.96 -7.36
CA PRO A 195 11.03 25.20 -8.03
C PRO A 195 9.51 25.46 -7.98
N LEU A 196 8.73 24.41 -7.74
CA LEU A 196 7.28 24.42 -7.60
C LEU A 196 6.82 24.44 -6.13
N ALA A 197 7.74 24.31 -5.17
CA ALA A 197 7.39 24.29 -3.75
C ALA A 197 6.75 25.62 -3.32
N GLY A 198 5.63 25.53 -2.60
CA GLY A 198 4.84 26.71 -2.19
C GLY A 198 4.03 27.38 -3.31
N LYS A 199 3.99 26.79 -4.51
CA LYS A 199 3.07 27.19 -5.57
C LYS A 199 1.69 26.61 -5.32
N VAL A 200 0.67 27.37 -5.70
CA VAL A 200 -0.73 26.94 -5.61
C VAL A 200 -1.18 26.47 -6.99
N VAL A 201 -1.71 25.25 -7.04
CA VAL A 201 -2.17 24.60 -8.26
C VAL A 201 -3.66 24.28 -8.12
N VAL A 202 -4.48 24.75 -9.05
CA VAL A 202 -5.86 24.25 -9.17
C VAL A 202 -5.81 22.97 -9.99
N VAL A 203 -6.41 21.89 -9.49
CA VAL A 203 -6.44 20.57 -10.14
C VAL A 203 -7.85 20.26 -10.59
N ALA A 204 -8.04 20.03 -11.89
CA ALA A 204 -9.30 19.62 -12.49
C ALA A 204 -9.04 18.47 -13.49
N VAL A 205 -9.32 17.25 -13.06
CA VAL A 205 -9.14 16.04 -13.86
C VAL A 205 -10.48 15.37 -14.03
N ASP A 206 -11.00 15.38 -15.25
CA ASP A 206 -12.27 14.72 -15.58
C ASP A 206 -12.03 13.23 -15.80
N GLU A 207 -12.89 12.36 -15.28
CA GLU A 207 -12.72 10.91 -15.35
C GLU A 207 -13.92 10.23 -15.99
N GLU A 208 -13.65 9.31 -16.91
CA GLU A 208 -14.67 8.51 -17.57
C GLU A 208 -14.30 7.02 -17.52
N HIS A 209 -15.33 6.19 -17.42
CA HIS A 209 -15.20 4.75 -17.55
C HIS A 209 -16.01 4.25 -18.75
N ILE A 210 -15.37 3.44 -19.59
CA ILE A 210 -15.98 2.93 -20.82
C ILE A 210 -17.16 2.01 -20.45
N ASN A 211 -18.28 2.18 -21.15
CA ASN A 211 -19.53 1.39 -21.02
C ASN A 211 -20.36 1.60 -19.73
N ARG A 212 -19.86 2.33 -18.73
CA ARG A 212 -20.64 2.62 -17.51
C ARG A 212 -20.07 3.85 -16.78
N PRO A 213 -20.90 4.77 -16.24
CA PRO A 213 -20.40 5.85 -15.40
C PRO A 213 -19.79 5.34 -14.09
N LEU A 214 -18.68 5.97 -13.70
CA LEU A 214 -17.95 5.74 -12.47
C LEU A 214 -17.74 7.11 -11.80
N ASP A 215 -18.62 7.48 -10.88
CA ASP A 215 -18.69 8.84 -10.31
C ASP A 215 -17.70 9.05 -9.14
N ASP A 216 -16.46 8.60 -9.27
CA ASP A 216 -15.42 8.80 -8.25
C ASP A 216 -14.13 9.34 -8.89
N PRO A 217 -13.65 10.52 -8.47
CA PRO A 217 -12.48 11.19 -9.06
C PRO A 217 -11.16 10.57 -8.57
N ALA A 218 -10.93 9.30 -8.90
CA ALA A 218 -9.81 8.49 -8.42
C ALA A 218 -8.44 9.03 -8.89
N ALA A 219 -8.30 9.36 -10.19
CA ALA A 219 -7.09 9.98 -10.73
C ALA A 219 -6.89 11.41 -10.20
N GLN A 220 -7.94 12.23 -10.10
CA GLN A 220 -7.84 13.59 -9.56
C GLN A 220 -7.30 13.58 -8.14
N MET A 221 -7.88 12.75 -7.26
CA MET A 221 -7.46 12.68 -5.86
C MET A 221 -6.05 12.10 -5.72
N ALA A 222 -5.68 11.11 -6.52
CA ALA A 222 -4.31 10.59 -6.56
C ALA A 222 -3.30 11.69 -6.95
N VAL A 223 -3.61 12.50 -7.96
CA VAL A 223 -2.78 13.65 -8.36
C VAL A 223 -2.67 14.68 -7.25
N VAL A 224 -3.78 15.02 -6.59
CA VAL A 224 -3.82 15.98 -5.47
C VAL A 224 -2.93 15.52 -4.33
N HIS A 225 -3.13 14.29 -3.85
CA HIS A 225 -2.31 13.73 -2.77
C HIS A 225 -0.83 13.64 -3.16
N ARG A 226 -0.55 13.35 -4.44
CA ARG A 226 0.82 13.34 -4.93
C ARG A 226 1.44 14.73 -4.88
N LEU A 227 0.75 15.78 -5.33
CA LEU A 227 1.24 17.17 -5.27
C LEU A 227 1.45 17.64 -3.82
N GLU A 228 0.50 17.36 -2.93
CA GLU A 228 0.60 17.69 -1.49
C GLU A 228 1.81 17.01 -0.85
N SER A 229 2.04 15.73 -1.18
CA SER A 229 3.21 14.99 -0.72
C SER A 229 4.52 15.62 -1.20
N LEU A 230 4.51 16.37 -2.30
CA LEU A 230 5.66 17.11 -2.84
C LEU A 230 5.81 18.53 -2.25
N GLY A 231 4.90 18.97 -1.38
CA GLY A 231 4.86 20.33 -0.83
C GLY A 231 4.31 21.37 -1.80
N ILE A 232 3.51 20.92 -2.77
CA ILE A 232 2.78 21.77 -3.71
C ILE A 232 1.32 21.81 -3.24
N GLU A 233 0.78 23.00 -3.05
CA GLU A 233 -0.59 23.13 -2.58
C GLU A 233 -1.56 22.92 -3.74
N ALA A 234 -2.52 22.02 -3.55
CA ALA A 234 -3.52 21.68 -4.55
C ALA A 234 -4.92 22.14 -4.11
N ILE A 235 -5.64 22.79 -5.01
CA ILE A 235 -7.04 23.20 -4.83
C ILE A 235 -7.89 22.35 -5.77
N VAL A 236 -8.88 21.65 -5.21
CA VAL A 236 -9.88 20.92 -5.98
C VAL A 236 -11.15 21.77 -6.07
N PRO A 237 -11.61 22.15 -7.27
CA PRO A 237 -12.89 22.84 -7.42
C PRO A 237 -14.05 21.98 -6.95
N VAL A 238 -14.86 22.50 -6.03
CA VAL A 238 -16.09 21.86 -5.56
C VAL A 238 -17.27 22.67 -6.09
N GLU A 239 -18.10 22.05 -6.92
CA GLU A 239 -19.28 22.70 -7.55
C GLU A 239 -18.99 24.11 -8.10
N PRO A 240 -17.96 24.28 -8.95
CA PRO A 240 -17.54 25.61 -9.35
C PRO A 240 -18.58 26.29 -10.26
N ILE A 241 -18.71 27.60 -10.10
CA ILE A 241 -19.61 28.41 -10.93
C ILE A 241 -19.27 28.30 -12.43
N ALA A 242 -20.27 28.44 -13.29
CA ALA A 242 -20.06 28.45 -14.73
C ALA A 242 -19.06 29.55 -15.13
N GLY A 243 -18.10 29.22 -16.00
CA GLY A 243 -17.07 30.16 -16.45
C GLY A 243 -15.85 30.29 -15.52
N TRP A 244 -15.75 29.47 -14.47
CA TRP A 244 -14.64 29.55 -13.50
C TRP A 244 -13.27 29.35 -14.15
N LYS A 245 -13.16 28.47 -15.16
CA LYS A 245 -11.91 28.20 -15.87
C LYS A 245 -11.45 29.43 -16.65
N GLU A 246 -12.36 30.07 -17.37
CA GLU A 246 -12.10 31.29 -18.12
C GLU A 246 -11.66 32.42 -17.20
N HIS A 247 -12.34 32.58 -16.06
CA HIS A 247 -11.97 33.54 -15.04
C HIS A 247 -10.57 33.26 -14.47
N LEU A 248 -10.27 32.00 -14.14
CA LEU A 248 -8.96 31.58 -13.62
C LEU A 248 -7.84 31.86 -14.62
N LEU A 249 -8.03 31.48 -15.89
CA LEU A 249 -7.06 31.70 -16.97
C LEU A 249 -6.79 33.19 -17.21
N ALA A 250 -7.82 34.04 -17.08
CA ALA A 250 -7.71 35.49 -17.29
C ALA A 250 -7.10 36.22 -16.09
N SER A 251 -7.53 35.87 -14.88
CA SER A 251 -7.18 36.61 -13.65
C SER A 251 -5.96 36.02 -12.91
N GLY A 252 -5.67 34.73 -13.09
CA GLY A 252 -4.73 33.98 -12.26
C GLY A 252 -5.23 33.82 -10.82
N LYS A 253 -6.55 33.92 -10.60
CA LYS A 253 -7.18 33.77 -9.30
C LYS A 253 -8.27 32.71 -9.36
N TYR A 254 -8.33 31.91 -8.30
CA TYR A 254 -9.47 31.06 -7.99
C TYR A 254 -10.13 31.66 -6.75
N ASP A 255 -11.37 32.11 -6.91
CA ASP A 255 -12.00 33.06 -5.98
C ASP A 255 -11.09 34.28 -5.73
N ASP A 256 -10.79 34.59 -4.47
CA ASP A 256 -9.89 35.70 -4.10
C ASP A 256 -8.41 35.29 -4.02
N ARG A 257 -8.11 34.02 -4.26
CA ARG A 257 -6.81 33.43 -4.01
C ARG A 257 -5.96 33.41 -5.27
N LYS A 258 -4.72 33.90 -5.18
CA LYS A 258 -3.76 33.82 -6.28
C LYS A 258 -3.35 32.36 -6.52
N VAL A 259 -3.38 31.94 -7.79
CA VAL A 259 -3.00 30.60 -8.24
C VAL A 259 -1.89 30.72 -9.28
N ASP A 260 -0.89 29.86 -9.19
CA ASP A 260 0.27 29.88 -10.10
C ASP A 260 0.05 28.99 -11.33
N PHE A 261 -0.65 27.87 -11.15
CA PHE A 261 -0.90 26.91 -12.23
C PHE A 261 -2.32 26.35 -12.21
N LEU A 262 -2.82 26.05 -13.41
CA LEU A 262 -3.97 25.17 -13.61
C LEU A 262 -3.45 23.83 -14.14
N LEU A 263 -3.73 22.76 -13.42
CA LEU A 263 -3.49 21.38 -13.83
C LEU A 263 -4.80 20.78 -14.32
N GLU A 264 -4.97 20.73 -15.64
CA GLU A 264 -6.12 20.08 -16.27
C GLU A 264 -5.76 18.66 -16.69
N GLY A 265 -6.73 17.76 -16.67
CA GLY A 265 -6.53 16.42 -17.19
C GLY A 265 -7.80 15.70 -17.59
N GLN A 266 -7.59 14.57 -18.25
CA GLN A 266 -8.64 13.62 -18.58
C GLN A 266 -8.14 12.20 -18.28
N GLY A 267 -8.92 11.47 -17.48
CA GLY A 267 -8.74 10.06 -17.19
C GLY A 267 -9.78 9.22 -17.94
N THR A 268 -9.33 8.16 -18.60
CA THR A 268 -10.22 7.16 -19.19
C THR A 268 -9.81 5.79 -18.68
N SER A 269 -10.78 5.05 -18.14
CA SER A 269 -10.61 3.67 -17.75
C SER A 269 -11.54 2.74 -18.53
N GLY A 270 -11.16 1.48 -18.64
CA GLY A 270 -11.99 0.49 -19.31
C GLY A 270 -11.68 -0.93 -18.86
N PHE A 271 -12.70 -1.77 -18.93
CA PHE A 271 -12.54 -3.21 -18.84
C PHE A 271 -11.53 -3.71 -19.87
N ALA A 272 -10.58 -4.53 -19.42
CA ALA A 272 -9.57 -5.12 -20.28
C ALA A 272 -9.82 -6.63 -20.47
N ALA A 273 -9.91 -7.37 -19.37
CA ALA A 273 -10.14 -8.81 -19.39
C ALA A 273 -10.71 -9.30 -18.06
N ARG A 274 -11.38 -10.44 -18.10
CA ARG A 274 -11.69 -11.24 -16.91
C ARG A 274 -10.93 -12.55 -17.02
N LEU A 275 -9.92 -12.72 -16.17
CA LEU A 275 -9.12 -13.94 -16.14
C LEU A 275 -9.35 -14.63 -14.82
N GLN A 276 -9.93 -15.83 -14.89
CA GLN A 276 -10.27 -16.66 -13.75
C GLN A 276 -10.88 -15.80 -12.62
N GLY A 277 -12.11 -15.30 -12.76
CA GLY A 277 -12.80 -14.55 -11.69
C GLY A 277 -12.20 -13.20 -11.25
N LEU A 278 -11.00 -12.81 -11.68
CA LEU A 278 -10.45 -11.46 -11.49
C LEU A 278 -10.78 -10.59 -12.69
N THR A 279 -11.31 -9.40 -12.43
CA THR A 279 -11.51 -8.38 -13.45
C THR A 279 -10.28 -7.47 -13.51
N SER A 280 -9.71 -7.34 -14.70
CA SER A 280 -8.66 -6.39 -15.02
C SER A 280 -9.24 -5.17 -15.72
N CYS A 281 -8.82 -4.00 -15.26
CA CYS A 281 -9.07 -2.74 -15.94
C CYS A 281 -7.75 -2.08 -16.33
N ARG A 282 -7.80 -1.28 -17.38
CA ARG A 282 -6.71 -0.39 -17.79
C ARG A 282 -7.19 1.04 -17.76
N ALA A 283 -6.28 1.95 -17.45
CA ALA A 283 -6.56 3.37 -17.45
C ALA A 283 -5.43 4.16 -18.10
N ARG A 284 -5.80 5.30 -18.68
CA ARG A 284 -4.90 6.32 -19.19
C ARG A 284 -5.32 7.65 -18.62
N VAL A 285 -4.37 8.39 -18.05
CA VAL A 285 -4.59 9.74 -17.54
C VAL A 285 -3.65 10.67 -18.29
N GLU A 286 -4.20 11.73 -18.87
CA GLU A 286 -3.44 12.78 -19.54
C GLU A 286 -3.53 14.05 -18.73
N LEU A 287 -2.39 14.69 -18.49
CA LEU A 287 -2.29 15.91 -17.70
C LEU A 287 -1.64 17.03 -18.51
N ARG A 288 -2.12 18.24 -18.28
CA ARG A 288 -1.63 19.49 -18.86
C ARG A 288 -1.47 20.53 -17.76
N LEU A 289 -0.25 21.03 -17.59
CA LEU A 289 0.06 22.13 -16.69
C LEU A 289 0.05 23.45 -17.46
N ILE A 290 -0.78 24.40 -17.05
CA ILE A 290 -0.92 25.73 -17.65
C ILE A 290 -0.43 26.77 -16.65
N GLY A 291 0.47 27.65 -17.10
CA GLY A 291 0.94 28.77 -16.27
C GLY A 291 -0.08 29.89 -16.21
N LEU A 292 -0.34 30.42 -15.01
CA LEU A 292 -1.35 31.46 -14.78
C LEU A 292 -0.71 32.82 -14.38
N PRO A 293 -1.35 33.95 -14.73
CA PRO A 293 -2.44 34.06 -15.69
C PRO A 293 -1.95 33.73 -17.12
N GLY A 294 -2.86 33.26 -17.97
CA GLY A 294 -2.55 32.93 -19.35
C GLY A 294 -3.03 31.55 -19.77
N ARG A 295 -2.75 31.20 -21.02
CA ARG A 295 -3.14 29.94 -21.67
C ARG A 295 -1.93 29.14 -22.18
N SER A 296 -0.73 29.50 -21.72
CA SER A 296 0.50 28.87 -22.17
C SER A 296 0.70 27.55 -21.42
N VAL A 297 0.73 26.47 -22.18
CA VAL A 297 1.01 25.13 -21.65
C VAL A 297 2.49 25.05 -21.29
N THR A 298 2.76 24.79 -20.02
CA THR A 298 4.13 24.63 -19.48
C THR A 298 4.66 23.23 -19.72
N ALA A 299 3.82 22.22 -19.48
CA ALA A 299 4.17 20.82 -19.68
C ALA A 299 2.91 19.99 -19.90
N THR A 300 3.07 18.87 -20.59
CA THR A 300 2.04 17.84 -20.77
C THR A 300 2.68 16.49 -20.57
N GLU A 301 2.01 15.60 -19.86
CA GLU A 301 2.46 14.22 -19.69
C GLU A 301 1.25 13.29 -19.57
N ARG A 302 1.51 11.99 -19.65
CA ARG A 302 0.49 10.95 -19.51
C ARG A 302 0.99 9.80 -18.65
N GLY A 303 0.05 9.11 -18.01
CA GLY A 303 0.28 7.87 -17.30
C GLY A 303 -0.65 6.79 -17.84
N VAL A 304 -0.18 5.54 -17.82
CA VAL A 304 -0.95 4.38 -18.26
C VAL A 304 -0.70 3.26 -17.28
N ALA A 305 -1.76 2.78 -16.65
CA ALA A 305 -1.68 1.70 -15.68
C ALA A 305 -2.76 0.65 -15.92
N ALA A 306 -2.54 -0.52 -15.33
CA ALA A 306 -3.49 -1.60 -15.28
C ALA A 306 -3.55 -2.12 -13.84
N ASP A 307 -4.74 -2.54 -13.43
CA ASP A 307 -4.93 -3.18 -12.13
C ASP A 307 -5.96 -4.29 -12.23
N VAL A 308 -6.03 -5.12 -11.18
CA VAL A 308 -6.89 -6.28 -11.07
C VAL A 308 -7.61 -6.31 -9.73
N ASP A 309 -8.91 -6.56 -9.77
CA ASP A 309 -9.73 -6.72 -8.58
C ASP A 309 -10.82 -7.78 -8.79
N LEU A 310 -11.51 -8.17 -7.72
CA LEU A 310 -12.71 -8.99 -7.83
C LEU A 310 -13.86 -8.18 -8.44
N VAL A 311 -13.84 -6.86 -8.23
CA VAL A 311 -14.88 -5.93 -8.71
C VAL A 311 -14.30 -4.95 -9.74
N GLU A 312 -14.97 -4.84 -10.89
CA GLU A 312 -14.54 -3.96 -11.99
C GLU A 312 -14.36 -2.50 -11.57
N ALA A 313 -15.30 -1.95 -10.81
CA ALA A 313 -15.21 -0.57 -10.33
C ALA A 313 -13.96 -0.32 -9.48
N LEU A 314 -13.53 -1.29 -8.66
CA LEU A 314 -12.32 -1.17 -7.85
C LEU A 314 -11.06 -1.32 -8.70
N ALA A 315 -11.06 -2.25 -9.66
CA ALA A 315 -9.97 -2.39 -10.61
C ALA A 315 -9.77 -1.11 -11.46
N ALA A 316 -10.88 -0.49 -11.90
CA ALA A 316 -10.86 0.75 -12.66
C ALA A 316 -10.31 1.92 -11.84
N LYS A 317 -10.77 2.10 -10.59
CA LYS A 317 -10.26 3.14 -9.68
C LYS A 317 -8.77 2.99 -9.40
N LYS A 318 -8.31 1.79 -9.04
CA LYS A 318 -6.88 1.52 -8.82
C LYS A 318 -6.04 1.80 -10.07
N ALA A 319 -6.53 1.44 -11.24
CA ALA A 319 -5.86 1.73 -12.50
C ALA A 319 -5.79 3.25 -12.76
N LEU A 320 -6.86 3.99 -12.48
CA LEU A 320 -6.91 5.45 -12.60
C LEU A 320 -5.95 6.14 -11.62
N GLU A 321 -5.94 5.72 -10.34
CA GLU A 321 -5.03 6.22 -9.31
C GLU A 321 -3.57 6.06 -9.76
N LYS A 322 -3.16 4.83 -10.11
CA LYS A 322 -1.79 4.53 -10.56
C LYS A 322 -1.42 5.30 -11.83
N ALA A 323 -2.35 5.43 -12.78
CA ALA A 323 -2.11 6.21 -13.99
C ALA A 323 -1.96 7.72 -13.67
N GLY A 324 -2.77 8.24 -12.75
CA GLY A 324 -2.70 9.63 -12.27
C GLY A 324 -1.39 9.95 -11.57
N GLU A 325 -0.94 9.07 -10.66
CA GLU A 325 0.36 9.20 -10.00
C GLU A 325 1.52 9.19 -10.99
N GLN A 326 1.53 8.24 -11.93
CA GLN A 326 2.55 8.17 -12.99
C GLN A 326 2.56 9.43 -13.85
N ALA A 327 1.38 9.92 -14.26
CA ALA A 327 1.25 11.13 -15.05
C ALA A 327 1.78 12.35 -14.29
N CYS A 328 1.43 12.48 -13.00
CA CYS A 328 1.88 13.58 -12.14
C CYS A 328 3.40 13.56 -11.96
N ASP A 329 3.99 12.40 -11.66
CA ASP A 329 5.42 12.25 -11.49
C ASP A 329 6.20 12.61 -12.76
N ALA A 330 5.72 12.14 -13.92
CA ALA A 330 6.29 12.50 -15.21
C ALA A 330 6.19 14.01 -15.46
N LEU A 331 5.03 14.60 -15.17
CA LEU A 331 4.77 16.02 -15.37
C LEU A 331 5.69 16.91 -14.53
N ILE A 332 5.92 16.56 -13.26
CA ILE A 332 6.85 17.27 -12.37
C ILE A 332 8.27 17.20 -12.93
N ARG A 333 8.73 16.02 -13.37
CA ARG A 333 10.05 15.84 -13.99
C ARG A 333 10.19 16.68 -15.27
N ARG A 334 9.15 16.71 -16.12
CA ARG A 334 9.12 17.51 -17.35
C ARG A 334 9.16 19.01 -17.05
N THR A 335 8.34 19.45 -16.11
CA THR A 335 8.27 20.86 -15.70
C THR A 335 9.60 21.35 -15.14
N ALA A 336 10.25 20.56 -14.29
CA ALA A 336 11.57 20.88 -13.76
C ALA A 336 12.63 21.02 -14.86
N ARG A 337 12.56 20.20 -15.93
CA ARG A 337 13.45 20.33 -17.09
C ARG A 337 13.19 21.62 -17.86
N VAL A 338 11.95 21.91 -18.21
CA VAL A 338 11.56 23.12 -18.96
C VAL A 338 11.96 24.40 -18.20
N MET A 339 11.82 24.42 -16.88
CA MET A 339 12.21 25.57 -16.06
C MET A 339 13.73 25.78 -16.01
N ARG A 340 14.53 24.71 -16.00
CA ARG A 340 16.00 24.79 -16.08
C ARG A 340 16.45 25.36 -17.42
N GLU A 341 15.91 24.84 -18.52
CA GLU A 341 16.21 25.30 -19.88
C GLU A 341 15.95 26.81 -20.04
N LYS A 342 14.78 27.30 -19.57
CA LYS A 342 14.45 28.74 -19.59
C LYS A 342 15.43 29.61 -18.79
N THR A 343 15.95 29.10 -17.68
CA THR A 343 16.90 29.82 -16.82
C THR A 343 18.28 29.92 -17.46
N GLU A 344 18.69 28.91 -18.24
CA GLU A 344 19.95 28.90 -18.97
C GLU A 344 19.91 29.81 -20.20
N THR A 345 18.79 29.83 -20.93
CA THR A 345 18.60 30.74 -22.07
C THR A 345 18.54 32.22 -21.67
N GLN A 346 18.10 32.54 -20.44
CA GLN A 346 18.09 33.92 -19.92
C GLN A 346 19.45 34.41 -19.40
N LYS A 347 20.43 33.51 -19.24
CA LYS A 347 21.80 33.86 -18.78
C LYS A 347 22.80 34.02 -19.93
N GLN A 348 22.40 33.69 -21.15
CA GLN A 348 23.16 33.91 -22.39
C GLN A 348 22.71 35.20 -23.06
#